data_AF-A0A536TWD9-F1
#
_entry.id   AF-A0A536TWD9-F1
#
_cell.length_a   1.000
_cell.length_b   1.000
_cell.length_c   1.000
_cell.angle_alpha   90.00
_cell.angle_beta   90.00
_cell.angle_gamma   90.00
#
_symmetry.space_group_name_H-M   'P 1'
#
loop_
_entity.id
_entity.type
_entity.pdbx_description
1 polymer ?
#
loop_
_entity_poly.entity_id
_entity_poly.type
_entity_poly.pdbx_seq_one_letter_code
_entity_poly.pdbx_strand_id
1 'polypeptide(L)'
;GPNGAGKSTLFRMITGKEKADRGAIVVGPTVKMAHVDQSREALEADKTVWEFISAGADILTVGRFEMPSRAYLGRFNIKGADQQKKLGTLSGGERGRVHLAKTMLAGGNVLL
;
A
#
# COMPACT_ATOMS: atom_id res chain seq x y z
N GLY A 1 -5.08 -11.86 14.58
CA GLY A 1 -4.57 -13.11 15.20
C GLY A 1 -3.09 -13.01 15.50
N PRO A 2 -2.54 -13.81 16.41
CA PRO A 2 -1.15 -13.71 16.89
C PRO A 2 -0.11 -13.77 15.78
N ASN A 3 1.08 -13.21 16.03
CA ASN A 3 2.23 -13.32 15.15
C ASN A 3 2.59 -14.81 15.00
N GLY A 4 2.85 -15.27 13.77
CA GLY A 4 3.12 -16.68 13.48
C GLY A 4 1.93 -17.52 13.04
N ALA A 5 0.68 -17.02 13.11
CA ALA A 5 -0.51 -17.78 12.69
C ALA A 5 -0.74 -17.84 11.16
N GLY A 6 0.32 -17.83 10.34
CA GLY A 6 0.23 -18.06 8.89
C GLY A 6 -0.28 -16.90 8.02
N LYS A 7 -0.54 -15.71 8.57
CA LYS A 7 -1.00 -14.54 7.80
C LYS A 7 -0.02 -14.14 6.69
N SER A 8 1.28 -14.06 7.00
CA SER A 8 2.31 -13.76 6.00
C SER A 8 2.44 -14.85 4.93
N THR A 9 2.23 -16.12 5.30
CA THR A 9 2.20 -17.25 4.36
C THR A 9 1.00 -17.16 3.42
N LEU A 10 -0.17 -16.81 3.96
CA LEU A 10 -1.38 -16.55 3.17
C LEU A 10 -1.15 -15.42 2.15
N PHE A 11 -0.53 -14.31 2.57
CA PHE A 11 -0.21 -13.21 1.66
C PHE A 11 0.80 -13.60 0.58
N ARG A 12 1.82 -14.42 0.89
CA ARG A 12 2.75 -14.95 -0.12
C ARG A 12 2.06 -15.89 -1.11
N MET A 13 1.11 -16.69 -0.66
CA MET A 13 0.34 -17.57 -1.54
C MET A 13 -0.57 -16.81 -2.48
N ILE A 14 -1.27 -15.78 -1.99
CA ILE A 14 -2.15 -14.98 -2.84
C ILE A 14 -1.34 -14.16 -3.86
N THR A 15 -0.14 -13.70 -3.50
CA THR A 15 0.75 -12.93 -4.38
C THR A 15 1.59 -13.80 -5.33
N GLY A 16 1.38 -15.12 -5.32
CA GLY A 16 2.06 -16.08 -6.19
C GLY A 16 3.53 -16.36 -5.81
N LYS A 17 4.02 -15.81 -4.68
CA LYS A 17 5.38 -16.04 -4.17
C LYS A 17 5.54 -17.41 -3.49
N GLU A 18 4.44 -18.06 -3.15
CA GLU A 18 4.40 -19.39 -2.53
C GLU A 18 3.23 -20.18 -3.15
N LYS A 19 3.41 -21.47 -3.46
CA LYS A 19 2.32 -22.30 -4.01
C LYS A 19 1.58 -22.98 -2.87
N ALA A 20 0.25 -23.05 -2.97
CA ALA A 20 -0.54 -23.82 -2.02
C ALA A 20 -0.22 -25.32 -2.18
N ASP A 21 -0.02 -26.01 -1.06
CA ASP A 21 0.24 -27.46 -1.07
C ASP A 21 -0.96 -28.25 -1.62
N ARG A 22 -2.19 -27.75 -1.43
CA ARG A 22 -3.45 -28.28 -2.00
C ARG A 22 -4.47 -27.14 -2.17
N GLY A 23 -5.37 -27.28 -3.15
CA GLY A 23 -6.39 -26.26 -3.50
C GLY A 23 -5.95 -25.35 -4.65
N ALA A 24 -6.83 -24.44 -5.08
CA ALA A 24 -6.56 -23.49 -6.15
C ALA A 24 -6.81 -22.06 -5.70
N ILE A 25 -5.86 -21.17 -5.97
CA ILE A 25 -6.01 -19.72 -5.78
C ILE A 25 -6.30 -19.13 -7.16
N VAL A 26 -7.56 -18.76 -7.38
CA VAL A 26 -8.00 -18.14 -8.64
C VAL A 26 -8.04 -16.63 -8.45
N VAL A 27 -7.12 -15.93 -9.10
CA VAL A 27 -7.10 -14.46 -9.14
C VAL A 27 -7.92 -14.02 -10.34
N GLY A 28 -8.95 -13.20 -10.10
CA GLY A 28 -9.79 -12.67 -11.18
C GLY A 28 -8.98 -11.80 -12.15
N PRO A 29 -9.28 -11.82 -13.46
CA PRO A 29 -8.48 -11.16 -14.50
C PRO A 29 -8.43 -9.63 -14.40
N THR A 30 -9.34 -9.01 -13.64
CA THR A 30 -9.38 -7.56 -13.38
C THR A 30 -8.61 -7.14 -12.12
N VAL A 31 -7.99 -8.09 -11.41
CA VAL A 31 -7.24 -7.83 -10.18
C VAL A 31 -5.83 -7.36 -10.55
N LYS A 32 -5.56 -6.06 -10.37
CA LYS A 32 -4.18 -5.55 -10.35
C LYS A 32 -3.59 -5.83 -8.98
N MET A 33 -2.87 -6.94 -8.84
CA MET A 33 -2.15 -7.25 -7.60
C MET A 33 -1.03 -6.22 -7.39
N ALA A 34 -1.30 -5.22 -6.56
CA ALA A 34 -0.26 -4.33 -6.04
C ALA A 34 0.46 -5.07 -4.91
N HIS A 35 1.30 -6.04 -5.26
CA HIS A 35 2.28 -6.58 -4.32
C HIS A 35 3.36 -5.50 -4.12
N VAL A 36 3.20 -4.59 -3.15
CA VAL A 36 4.31 -3.67 -2.83
C VAL A 36 5.36 -4.48 -2.09
N ASP A 37 6.47 -4.70 -2.77
CA ASP A 37 7.62 -5.39 -2.22
C ASP A 37 8.24 -4.56 -1.09
N GLN A 38 8.39 -5.12 0.10
CA GLN A 38 9.00 -4.45 1.26
C GLN A 38 10.43 -3.94 0.95
N SER A 39 11.10 -4.55 -0.03
CA SER A 39 12.40 -4.10 -0.53
C SER A 39 12.37 -2.70 -1.18
N ARG A 40 11.27 -2.33 -1.85
CA ARG A 40 11.12 -1.00 -2.47
C ARG A 40 10.87 0.11 -1.46
N GLU A 41 10.17 -0.18 -0.36
CA GLU A 41 9.96 0.80 0.72
C GLU A 41 11.28 1.18 1.41
N ALA A 42 12.23 0.23 1.51
CA ALA A 42 13.56 0.50 2.06
C ALA A 42 14.37 1.47 1.18
N LEU A 43 14.22 1.39 -0.16
CA LEU A 43 14.92 2.26 -1.11
C LEU A 43 14.40 3.70 -1.12
N GLU A 44 13.22 3.96 -0.55
CA GLU A 44 12.60 5.29 -0.51
C GLU A 44 12.46 5.83 0.93
N ALA A 45 13.22 5.29 1.89
CA ALA A 45 13.11 5.63 3.31
C ALA A 45 13.19 7.14 3.62
N ASP A 46 13.93 7.89 2.79
CA ASP A 46 14.15 9.34 2.92
C ASP A 46 13.05 10.20 2.27
N LYS A 47 12.06 9.62 1.60
CA LYS A 47 10.91 10.37 1.12
C LYS A 47 9.91 10.60 2.24
N THR A 48 9.23 11.74 2.19
CA THR A 48 8.06 11.97 3.03
C THR A 48 6.89 11.09 2.56
N VAL A 49 5.96 10.82 3.47
CA VAL A 49 4.73 10.08 3.15
C VAL A 49 3.97 10.72 1.98
N TRP A 50 3.90 12.05 1.96
CA TRP A 50 3.26 12.76 0.87
C TRP A 50 4.00 12.59 -0.45
N GLU A 51 5.31 12.84 -0.51
CA GLU A 51 6.10 12.67 -1.74
C GLU A 51 5.98 11.24 -2.27
N PHE A 52 6.01 10.26 -1.37
CA PHE A 52 5.87 8.85 -1.75
C PHE A 52 4.51 8.56 -2.41
N ILE A 53 3.41 9.04 -1.82
CA ILE A 53 2.07 8.77 -2.35
C ILE A 53 1.81 9.60 -3.60
N SER A 54 2.07 10.91 -3.54
CA SER A 54 1.70 11.88 -4.56
C SER A 54 2.68 12.01 -5.72
N ALA A 55 3.91 11.50 -5.57
CA ALA A 55 5.02 11.79 -6.48
C ALA A 55 5.26 13.29 -6.71
N GLY A 56 4.96 14.13 -5.70
CA GLY A 56 5.10 15.59 -5.75
C GLY A 56 3.90 16.32 -6.35
N ALA A 57 2.84 15.62 -6.75
CA ALA A 57 1.65 16.26 -7.32
C ALA A 57 0.72 16.82 -6.24
N ASP A 58 0.21 18.04 -6.47
CA ASP A 58 -0.80 18.65 -5.61
C ASP A 58 -2.22 18.11 -5.87
N ILE A 59 -2.45 17.58 -7.07
CA ILE A 59 -3.71 16.95 -7.49
C ILE A 59 -3.41 15.52 -7.91
N LEU A 60 -4.23 14.58 -7.44
CA LEU A 60 -4.16 13.17 -7.81
C LEU A 60 -5.37 12.76 -8.61
N THR A 61 -5.14 12.02 -9.68
CA THR A 61 -6.18 11.28 -10.40
C THR A 61 -6.38 9.92 -9.71
N VAL A 62 -7.56 9.70 -9.15
CA VAL A 62 -7.95 8.46 -8.47
C VAL A 62 -9.08 7.82 -9.27
N GLY A 63 -8.76 6.78 -10.04
CA GLY A 63 -9.72 6.17 -10.95
C GLY A 63 -10.18 7.15 -12.04
N ARG A 64 -11.41 7.68 -11.92
CA ARG A 64 -12.02 8.60 -12.89
C ARG A 64 -12.19 10.03 -12.39
N PHE A 65 -11.75 10.34 -11.16
CA PHE A 65 -11.90 11.67 -10.58
C PHE A 65 -10.55 12.21 -10.12
N GLU A 66 -10.47 13.53 -9.99
CA GLU A 66 -9.30 14.23 -9.47
C GLU A 66 -9.60 14.80 -8.09
N MET A 67 -8.58 14.86 -7.23
CA MET A 67 -8.71 15.51 -5.93
C MET A 67 -7.35 15.99 -5.38
N PRO A 68 -7.34 16.99 -4.47
CA PRO A 68 -6.11 17.43 -3.83
C PRO A 68 -5.39 16.28 -3.10
N SER A 69 -4.09 16.13 -3.33
CA SER A 69 -3.28 15.04 -2.79
C SER A 69 -3.30 15.03 -1.26
N ARG A 70 -3.20 16.20 -0.63
CA ARG A 70 -3.30 16.37 0.83
C ARG A 70 -4.63 15.88 1.38
N ALA A 71 -5.73 16.12 0.66
CA ALA A 71 -7.06 15.65 1.04
C ALA A 71 -7.20 14.13 0.84
N TYR A 72 -6.58 13.58 -0.20
CA TYR A 72 -6.54 12.14 -0.45
C TYR A 72 -5.85 11.40 0.71
N LEU A 73 -4.66 11.86 1.13
CA LEU A 73 -3.94 11.30 2.29
C LEU A 73 -4.79 11.37 3.57
N GLY A 74 -5.54 12.44 3.76
CA GLY A 74 -6.45 12.61 4.91
C GLY A 74 -7.51 11.51 5.01
N ARG A 75 -7.97 10.94 3.88
CA ARG A 75 -8.94 9.82 3.85
C ARG A 75 -8.38 8.52 4.44
N PHE A 76 -7.05 8.38 4.48
CA PHE A 76 -6.36 7.24 5.09
C PHE A 76 -5.84 7.56 6.49
N ASN A 77 -6.37 8.60 7.14
CA ASN A 77 -5.93 9.08 8.45
C ASN A 77 -4.41 9.38 8.51
N ILE A 78 -3.88 9.98 7.44
CA ILE A 78 -2.52 10.54 7.37
C ILE A 78 -2.68 12.06 7.34
N LYS A 79 -2.57 12.72 8.50
CA LYS A 79 -2.96 14.12 8.68
C LYS A 79 -1.79 14.99 9.14
N GLY A 80 -1.81 16.27 8.77
CA GLY A 80 -0.87 17.27 9.27
C GLY A 80 0.59 16.84 9.16
N ALA A 81 1.29 16.83 10.29
CA ALA A 81 2.70 16.46 10.39
C ALA A 81 2.99 15.02 9.90
N ASP A 82 2.03 14.10 9.99
CA ASP A 82 2.24 12.71 9.53
C ASP A 82 2.54 12.63 8.03
N GLN A 83 2.05 13.59 7.25
CA GLN A 83 2.29 13.63 5.81
C GLN A 83 3.75 14.01 5.48
N GLN A 84 4.44 14.65 6.42
CA GLN A 84 5.84 15.10 6.27
C GLN A 84 6.83 14.15 6.93
N LYS A 85 6.34 13.14 7.68
CA LYS A 85 7.20 12.09 8.24
C LYS A 85 7.91 11.35 7.12
N LYS A 86 9.15 10.97 7.39
CA LYS A 86 9.94 10.11 6.50
C LYS A 86 9.43 8.67 6.57
N LEU A 87 9.43 7.96 5.45
CA LEU A 87 8.96 6.58 5.38
C LEU A 87 9.73 5.65 6.35
N GLY A 88 11.04 5.88 6.52
CA GLY A 88 11.87 5.10 7.42
C GLY A 88 11.39 5.13 8.87
N THR A 89 10.83 6.25 9.33
CA THR A 89 10.47 6.49 10.72
C THR A 89 9.07 6.01 11.11
N LEU A 90 8.31 5.44 10.17
CA LEU A 90 6.92 5.04 10.41
C LEU A 90 6.80 3.78 11.28
N SER A 91 5.81 3.75 12.16
CA SER A 91 5.38 2.49 12.80
C SER A 91 4.79 1.52 11.76
N GLY A 92 4.70 0.23 12.10
CA GLY A 92 4.08 -0.76 11.21
C GLY A 92 2.63 -0.43 10.84
N GLY A 93 1.86 0.12 11.79
CA GLY A 93 0.48 0.56 11.54
C GLY A 93 0.40 1.80 10.63
N GLU A 94 1.35 2.73 10.73
CA GLU A 94 1.45 3.87 9.79
C GLU A 94 1.84 3.40 8.39
N ARG A 95 2.84 2.51 8.26
CA ARG A 95 3.23 1.92 6.97
C ARG A 95 2.04 1.22 6.29
N GLY A 96 1.24 0.46 7.05
CA GLY A 96 0.03 -0.17 6.54
C GLY A 96 -0.96 0.83 5.92
N ARG A 97 -1.14 2.02 6.52
CA ARG A 97 -2.02 3.07 5.97
C ARG A 97 -1.45 3.73 4.72
N VAL A 98 -0.15 4.00 4.71
CA VAL A 98 0.55 4.57 3.54
C VAL A 98 0.47 3.63 2.35
N HIS A 99 0.68 2.34 2.59
CA HIS A 99 0.61 1.30 1.59
C HIS A 99 -0.81 1.16 1.03
N LEU A 100 -1.82 1.12 1.91
CA LEU A 100 -3.23 1.12 1.52
C LEU A 100 -3.57 2.32 0.61
N ALA A 101 -3.11 3.52 0.98
CA ALA A 101 -3.31 4.72 0.18
C ALA A 101 -2.65 4.62 -1.21
N LYS A 102 -1.44 4.06 -1.30
CA LYS A 102 -0.72 3.89 -2.57
C LYS A 102 -1.38 2.85 -3.47
N THR A 103 -1.83 1.74 -2.90
CA THR A 103 -2.51 0.66 -3.63
C THR A 103 -3.83 1.13 -4.23
N MET A 104 -4.63 1.87 -3.45
CA MET A 104 -5.89 2.45 -3.93
C MET A 104 -5.67 3.49 -5.04
N LEU A 105 -4.59 4.27 -4.96
CA LEU A 105 -4.23 5.26 -5.98
C LEU A 105 -3.87 4.58 -7.32
N ALA A 106 -3.21 3.42 -7.26
CA ALA A 106 -2.87 2.62 -8.46
C ALA A 106 -4.10 1.92 -9.09
N GLY A 107 -5.29 2.08 -8.52
CA GLY A 107 -6.50 1.37 -8.92
C GLY A 107 -6.51 -0.10 -8.47
N GLY A 108 -5.68 -0.45 -7.49
CA GLY A 108 -5.70 -1.76 -6.85
C GLY A 108 -6.96 -1.91 -6.00
N ASN A 109 -7.79 -2.87 -6.36
CA ASN A 109 -9.09 -3.18 -5.77
C ASN A 109 -9.05 -4.46 -4.92
N VAL A 110 -7.87 -5.06 -4.75
CA VAL A 110 -7.61 -6.15 -3.81
C VAL A 110 -6.48 -5.73 -2.89
N LEU A 111 -6.76 -5.78 -1.59
CA LEU A 111 -5.78 -5.56 -0.53
C LEU A 111 -5.36 -6.92 -0.01
N LEU A 112 -4.05 -7.18 -0.04
CA LEU A 112 -3.40 -8.32 0.58
C LEU A 112 -2.55 -7.77 1.72
#